data_AF-A0A972RGB6-F1
#
_entry.id   AF-A0A972RGB6-F1
#
_cell.length_a   1.000
_cell.length_b   1.000
_cell.length_c   1.000
_cell.angle_alpha   90.00
_cell.angle_beta   90.00
_cell.angle_gamma   90.00
#
_symmetry.space_group_name_H-M   'P 1'
#
loop_
_entity.id
_entity.type
_entity.pdbx_description
1 polymer ?
#
loop_
_entity_poly.entity_id
_entity_poly.type
_entity_poly.pdbx_seq_one_letter_code
_entity_poly.pdbx_strand_id
1 'polypeptide(L)'
;MAPLILMFVLIALTMAIGIFLPKFTKAVPATLVGIVVVSLIGHFINQSSPGLVRTVLDFVQDRNASITTIAAGLPTFGFPAMPFSFEAFSLILPYAVLAAAVGLIESLMTLTLVDELTETRGRGNKECIGQGLANVVNGFFGGMGGCAMIGQSMINIRGGGRGRLSGMTSAICLLGFVLFGAALIEKVPLAALVGVMFMVVIGTFEWSSLRLVNKIPRSDLLVIVVVSSVTVAIDLAIAVFVGIIISALVFAWEHGKMIQAEKKENKGRTVYSLCGPLFFGSVSAFKDLFDFK
;
A
#
# COMPACT_ATOMS: atom_id res chain seq x y z
N MET A 1 -7.45 -14.12 31.63
CA MET A 1 -7.68 -15.11 30.54
C MET A 1 -9.02 -14.92 29.83
N ALA A 2 -10.14 -14.80 30.54
CA ALA A 2 -11.48 -14.60 29.94
C ALA A 2 -11.59 -13.45 28.90
N PRO A 3 -11.07 -12.23 29.11
CA PRO A 3 -11.21 -11.14 28.12
C PRO A 3 -10.41 -11.40 26.83
N LEU A 4 -9.26 -12.07 26.94
CA LEU A 4 -8.43 -12.41 25.78
C LEU A 4 -9.09 -13.49 24.92
N ILE A 5 -9.65 -14.53 25.55
CA ILE A 5 -10.39 -15.59 24.85
C ILE A 5 -11.60 -14.99 24.13
N LEU A 6 -12.34 -14.11 24.80
CA LEU A 6 -13.49 -13.43 24.19
C LEU A 6 -13.07 -12.60 22.97
N MET A 7 -11.97 -11.86 23.06
CA MET A 7 -11.43 -11.11 21.93
C MET A 7 -11.10 -12.03 20.74
N PHE A 8 -10.44 -13.16 20.97
CA PHE A 8 -10.17 -14.14 19.91
C PHE A 8 -11.44 -14.73 19.30
N VAL A 9 -12.46 -15.02 20.11
CA VAL A 9 -13.76 -15.52 19.63
C VAL A 9 -14.45 -14.49 18.73
N LEU A 10 -14.46 -13.22 19.13
CA LEU A 10 -15.07 -12.15 18.35
C LEU A 10 -14.28 -11.88 17.04
N ILE A 11 -12.94 -11.95 17.08
CA ILE A 11 -12.09 -11.89 15.87
C ILE A 11 -12.44 -13.03 14.92
N ALA A 12 -12.47 -14.27 15.42
CA ALA A 12 -12.79 -15.45 14.64
C ALA A 12 -14.20 -15.37 14.05
N LEU A 13 -15.16 -14.81 14.79
CA LEU A 13 -16.52 -14.56 14.31
C LEU A 13 -16.54 -13.54 13.15
N THR A 14 -15.83 -12.41 13.28
CA THR A 14 -15.72 -11.44 12.18
C THR A 14 -15.09 -12.07 10.93
N MET A 15 -14.02 -12.85 11.09
CA MET A 15 -13.39 -13.57 9.99
C MET A 15 -14.32 -14.61 9.36
N ALA A 16 -15.05 -15.38 10.18
CA ALA A 16 -16.02 -16.36 9.70
C ALA A 16 -17.12 -15.70 8.86
N ILE A 17 -17.68 -14.57 9.33
CA ILE A 17 -18.65 -13.80 8.55
C ILE A 17 -18.02 -13.34 7.23
N GLY A 18 -16.79 -12.82 7.26
CA GLY A 18 -16.06 -12.41 6.07
C GLY A 18 -15.88 -13.51 5.01
N ILE A 19 -15.66 -14.76 5.44
CA ILE A 19 -15.42 -15.91 4.55
C ILE A 19 -16.72 -16.56 4.06
N PHE A 20 -17.69 -16.74 4.96
CA PHE A 20 -18.89 -17.53 4.68
C PHE A 20 -20.04 -16.70 4.12
N LEU A 21 -20.23 -15.45 4.57
CA LEU A 21 -21.37 -14.64 4.13
C LEU A 21 -21.41 -14.38 2.61
N PRO A 22 -20.29 -14.09 1.93
CA PRO A 22 -20.28 -13.90 0.47
C PRO A 22 -20.77 -15.12 -0.33
N LYS A 23 -20.75 -16.32 0.29
CA LYS A 23 -21.23 -17.56 -0.33
C LYS A 23 -22.76 -17.66 -0.33
N PHE A 24 -23.44 -16.95 0.56
CA PHE A 24 -24.90 -16.93 0.68
C PHE A 24 -25.52 -15.69 0.03
N THR A 25 -24.89 -14.52 0.18
CA THR A 25 -25.38 -13.27 -0.40
C THR A 25 -24.23 -12.36 -0.82
N LYS A 26 -24.45 -11.61 -1.91
CA LYS A 26 -23.52 -10.60 -2.43
C LYS A 26 -24.11 -9.19 -2.37
N ALA A 27 -25.29 -9.03 -1.78
CA ALA A 27 -26.00 -7.75 -1.77
C ALA A 27 -25.35 -6.71 -0.84
N VAL A 28 -24.66 -7.16 0.22
CA VAL A 28 -24.03 -6.31 1.23
C VAL A 28 -22.58 -6.76 1.44
N PRO A 29 -21.60 -5.85 1.61
CA PRO A 29 -20.23 -6.21 1.93
C PRO A 29 -20.13 -7.03 3.22
N ALA A 30 -19.45 -8.18 3.16
CA ALA A 30 -19.33 -9.08 4.32
C ALA A 30 -18.55 -8.47 5.49
N THR A 31 -17.59 -7.58 5.21
CA THR A 31 -16.88 -6.81 6.23
C THR A 31 -17.81 -5.90 7.02
N LEU A 32 -18.76 -5.23 6.35
CA LEU A 32 -19.75 -4.38 7.00
C LEU A 32 -20.65 -5.21 7.93
N VAL A 33 -21.15 -6.35 7.45
CA VAL A 33 -21.96 -7.26 8.27
C VAL A 33 -21.16 -7.79 9.46
N GLY A 34 -19.90 -8.15 9.26
CA GLY A 34 -19.00 -8.57 10.33
C GLY A 34 -18.85 -7.50 11.42
N ILE A 35 -18.63 -6.24 11.02
CA ILE A 35 -18.55 -5.11 11.96
C ILE A 35 -19.86 -4.93 12.71
N VAL A 36 -21.00 -4.89 12.01
CA VAL A 36 -22.31 -4.65 12.64
C VAL A 36 -22.68 -5.77 13.60
N VAL A 37 -22.57 -7.04 13.19
CA VAL A 37 -22.91 -8.20 14.01
C VAL A 37 -22.04 -8.27 15.27
N VAL A 38 -20.72 -8.12 15.13
CA VAL A 38 -19.82 -8.15 16.29
C VAL A 38 -20.00 -6.92 17.18
N SER A 39 -20.35 -5.77 16.61
CA SER A 39 -20.69 -4.58 17.40
C SER A 39 -21.95 -4.76 18.23
N LEU A 40 -23.00 -5.36 17.67
CA LEU A 40 -24.24 -5.68 18.41
C LEU A 40 -23.96 -6.67 19.54
N ILE A 41 -23.23 -7.75 19.25
CA ILE A 41 -22.85 -8.76 20.26
C ILE A 41 -22.00 -8.11 21.36
N GLY A 42 -20.96 -7.34 20.97
CA GLY A 42 -20.10 -6.64 21.92
C GLY A 42 -20.87 -5.65 22.79
N HIS A 43 -21.88 -4.97 22.23
CA HIS A 43 -22.74 -4.07 22.98
C HIS A 43 -23.55 -4.80 24.06
N PHE A 44 -24.21 -5.92 23.73
CA PHE A 44 -24.97 -6.71 24.71
C PHE A 44 -24.09 -7.33 25.79
N ILE A 45 -22.87 -7.75 25.43
CA ILE A 45 -21.90 -8.25 26.40
C ILE A 45 -21.49 -7.13 27.37
N ASN A 46 -21.18 -5.94 26.86
CA ASN A 46 -20.82 -4.80 27.70
C ASN A 46 -21.99 -4.28 28.56
N GLN A 47 -23.25 -4.45 28.14
CA GLN A 47 -24.39 -4.18 29.01
C GLN A 47 -24.45 -5.14 30.20
N SER A 48 -24.08 -6.41 30.00
CA SER A 48 -24.11 -7.45 31.05
C SER A 48 -22.85 -7.45 31.91
N SER A 49 -21.71 -7.06 31.35
CA SER A 49 -20.40 -7.04 32.00
C SER A 49 -19.59 -5.84 31.45
N PRO A 50 -19.78 -4.65 32.04
CA PRO A 50 -19.14 -3.43 31.56
C PRO A 50 -17.62 -3.55 31.46
N GLY A 51 -17.06 -3.12 30.34
CA GLY A 51 -15.62 -3.09 30.09
C GLY A 51 -14.99 -4.42 29.67
N LEU A 52 -15.78 -5.48 29.48
CA LEU A 52 -15.25 -6.78 29.07
C LEU A 52 -14.82 -6.81 27.59
N VAL A 53 -15.54 -6.09 26.73
CA VAL A 53 -15.20 -5.92 25.30
C VAL A 53 -14.66 -4.52 25.07
N ARG A 54 -13.39 -4.43 24.67
CA ARG A 54 -12.74 -3.14 24.37
C ARG A 54 -13.22 -2.57 23.03
N THR A 55 -13.51 -1.29 23.02
CA THR A 55 -14.06 -0.53 21.90
C THR A 55 -13.04 0.45 21.32
N VAL A 56 -13.38 1.10 20.21
CA VAL A 56 -12.52 2.13 19.60
C VAL A 56 -12.26 3.28 20.57
N LEU A 57 -13.26 3.70 21.35
CA LEU A 57 -13.08 4.76 22.35
C LEU A 57 -12.04 4.37 23.40
N ASP A 58 -12.10 3.14 23.91
CA ASP A 58 -11.14 2.63 24.89
C ASP A 58 -9.69 2.64 24.35
N PHE A 59 -9.50 2.31 23.07
CA PHE A 59 -8.19 2.34 22.44
C PHE A 59 -7.63 3.76 22.30
N VAL A 60 -8.48 4.72 21.95
CA VAL A 60 -8.06 6.12 21.83
C VAL A 60 -7.73 6.70 23.21
N GLN A 61 -8.51 6.36 24.23
CA GLN A 61 -8.27 6.76 25.61
C GLN A 61 -6.97 6.18 26.19
N ASP A 62 -6.59 4.95 25.83
CA ASP A 62 -5.28 4.38 26.22
C ASP A 62 -4.10 5.21 25.70
N ARG A 63 -4.26 5.83 24.52
CA ARG A 63 -3.22 6.67 23.91
C ARG A 63 -3.22 8.08 24.48
N ASN A 64 -4.41 8.60 24.77
CA ASN A 64 -4.58 9.91 25.36
C ASN A 64 -5.85 9.96 26.22
N ALA A 65 -5.67 9.91 27.54
CA ALA A 65 -6.77 9.88 28.50
C ALA A 65 -7.63 11.16 28.49
N SER A 66 -7.18 12.25 27.86
CA SER A 66 -7.98 13.47 27.72
C SER A 66 -9.04 13.40 26.62
N ILE A 67 -9.00 12.38 25.76
CA ILE A 67 -9.96 12.20 24.67
C ILE A 67 -11.24 11.55 25.22
N THR A 68 -12.30 12.33 25.30
CA THR A 68 -13.62 11.87 25.76
C THR A 68 -14.52 11.39 24.62
N THR A 69 -14.24 11.83 23.38
CA THR A 69 -14.99 11.47 22.17
C THR A 69 -14.07 11.53 20.94
N ILE A 70 -14.38 10.71 19.95
CA ILE A 70 -13.77 10.70 18.62
C ILE A 70 -14.56 11.60 17.65
N ALA A 71 -15.64 12.25 18.12
CA ALA A 71 -16.38 13.22 17.32
C ALA A 71 -15.44 14.30 16.80
N ALA A 72 -15.21 14.28 15.49
CA ALA A 72 -14.38 15.24 14.80
C ALA A 72 -15.25 16.39 14.27
N GLY A 73 -14.67 17.59 14.23
CA GLY A 73 -15.23 18.72 13.49
C GLY A 73 -14.86 18.66 12.01
N LEU A 74 -15.28 19.68 11.26
CA LEU A 74 -14.75 19.89 9.91
C LEU A 74 -13.23 20.13 9.97
N PRO A 75 -12.47 19.62 8.98
CA PRO A 75 -11.04 19.86 8.92
C PRO A 75 -10.78 21.36 8.79
N THR A 76 -9.95 21.89 9.68
CA THR A 76 -9.56 23.30 9.69
C THR A 76 -8.21 23.47 8.99
N PHE A 77 -8.05 24.58 8.28
CA PHE A 77 -6.75 24.93 7.73
C PHE A 77 -5.75 25.15 8.87
N GLY A 78 -4.63 24.43 8.82
CA GLY A 78 -3.52 24.47 9.76
C GLY A 78 -2.20 24.51 9.01
N PHE A 79 -1.36 25.48 9.34
CA PHE A 79 0.00 25.51 8.81
C PHE A 79 0.86 24.46 9.54
N PRO A 80 1.74 23.71 8.85
CA PRO A 80 2.58 22.72 9.50
C PRO A 80 3.36 23.32 10.67
N ALA A 81 3.19 22.75 11.88
CA ALA A 81 3.81 23.25 13.11
C ALA A 81 5.31 22.94 13.23
N MET A 82 5.90 22.28 12.22
CA MET A 82 7.30 21.92 12.21
C MET A 82 8.17 23.16 11.90
N PRO A 83 9.30 23.36 12.61
CA PRO A 83 10.22 24.42 12.26
C PRO A 83 10.72 24.26 10.82
N PHE A 84 10.69 25.36 10.05
CA PHE A 84 11.24 25.42 8.69
C PHE A 84 12.77 25.51 8.74
N SER A 85 13.41 24.46 9.23
CA SER A 85 14.85 24.31 9.27
C SER A 85 15.33 23.29 8.25
N PHE A 86 16.58 23.42 7.79
CA PHE A 86 17.20 22.44 6.91
C PHE A 86 17.28 21.05 7.55
N GLU A 87 17.46 21.00 8.87
CA GLU A 87 17.48 19.77 9.66
C GLU A 87 16.13 19.04 9.60
N ALA A 88 15.03 19.77 9.84
CA ALA A 88 13.68 19.23 9.79
C ALA A 88 13.31 18.75 8.38
N PHE A 89 13.71 19.52 7.36
CA PHE A 89 13.55 19.13 5.96
C PHE A 89 14.35 17.86 5.62
N SER A 90 15.62 17.79 6.00
CA SER A 90 16.49 16.63 5.75
C SER A 90 15.99 15.36 6.44
N LEU A 91 15.34 15.51 7.59
CA LEU A 91 14.72 14.41 8.33
C LEU A 91 13.51 13.83 7.59
N ILE A 92 12.61 14.67 7.05
CA ILE A 92 11.38 14.20 6.38
C ILE A 92 11.64 13.75 4.95
N LEU A 93 12.55 14.42 4.24
CA LEU A 93 12.80 14.23 2.81
C LEU A 93 12.87 12.76 2.38
N PRO A 94 13.65 11.85 3.02
CA PRO A 94 13.71 10.46 2.59
C PRO A 94 12.36 9.76 2.69
N TYR A 95 11.60 9.99 3.76
CA TYR A 95 10.26 9.42 3.94
C TYR A 95 9.25 9.99 2.92
N ALA A 96 9.31 11.30 2.66
CA ALA A 96 8.45 11.95 1.68
C ALA A 96 8.70 11.43 0.25
N VAL A 97 9.97 11.24 -0.13
CA VAL A 97 10.34 10.68 -1.45
C VAL A 97 9.84 9.25 -1.59
N LEU A 98 10.04 8.41 -0.56
CA LEU A 98 9.56 7.02 -0.57
C LEU A 98 8.03 6.94 -0.61
N ALA A 99 7.34 7.73 0.20
CA ALA A 99 5.88 7.79 0.21
C ALA A 99 5.32 8.28 -1.14
N ALA A 100 5.95 9.28 -1.76
CA ALA A 100 5.59 9.75 -3.09
C ALA A 100 5.81 8.65 -4.14
N ALA A 101 6.96 7.96 -4.11
CA ALA A 101 7.25 6.89 -5.06
C ALA A 101 6.22 5.74 -4.96
N VAL A 102 5.99 5.22 -3.75
CA VAL A 102 5.00 4.15 -3.52
C VAL A 102 3.60 4.60 -3.91
N GLY A 103 3.20 5.80 -3.49
CA GLY A 103 1.88 6.33 -3.79
C GLY A 103 1.65 6.54 -5.29
N LEU A 104 2.66 6.95 -6.04
CA LEU A 104 2.58 7.12 -7.50
C LEU A 104 2.55 5.77 -8.22
N ILE A 105 3.33 4.78 -7.77
CA ILE A 105 3.30 3.41 -8.32
C ILE A 105 1.89 2.81 -8.15
N GLU A 106 1.33 2.88 -6.95
CA GLU A 106 -0.03 2.42 -6.66
C GLU A 106 -1.07 3.15 -7.52
N SER A 107 -0.95 4.47 -7.66
CA SER A 107 -1.90 5.24 -8.46
C SER A 107 -1.83 4.92 -9.95
N LEU A 108 -0.64 4.76 -10.52
CA LEU A 108 -0.47 4.40 -11.92
C LEU A 108 -0.88 2.94 -12.19
N MET A 109 -0.60 2.02 -11.27
CA MET A 109 -1.08 0.64 -11.37
C MET A 109 -2.60 0.55 -11.23
N THR A 110 -3.20 1.37 -10.36
CA THR A 110 -4.65 1.49 -10.27
C THR A 110 -5.23 2.07 -11.56
N LEU A 111 -4.65 3.15 -12.09
CA LEU A 111 -5.13 3.80 -13.31
C LEU A 111 -5.14 2.85 -14.52
N THR A 112 -4.08 2.06 -14.68
CA THR A 112 -3.99 1.08 -15.78
C THR A 112 -5.04 -0.02 -15.67
N LEU A 113 -5.30 -0.53 -14.46
CA LEU A 113 -6.37 -1.50 -14.23
C LEU A 113 -7.76 -0.88 -14.47
N VAL A 114 -7.98 0.37 -14.05
CA VAL A 114 -9.23 1.09 -14.34
C VAL A 114 -9.41 1.24 -15.85
N ASP A 115 -8.38 1.69 -16.56
CA ASP A 115 -8.38 1.87 -18.01
C ASP A 115 -8.73 0.59 -18.76
N GLU A 116 -8.18 -0.55 -18.35
CA GLU A 116 -8.48 -1.85 -18.93
C GLU A 116 -9.96 -2.24 -18.74
N LEU A 117 -10.53 -1.98 -17.56
CA LEU A 117 -11.92 -2.34 -17.23
C LEU A 117 -12.96 -1.39 -17.81
N THR A 118 -12.59 -0.13 -18.02
CA THR A 118 -13.46 0.88 -18.61
C THR A 118 -13.22 1.09 -20.10
N GLU A 119 -12.26 0.35 -20.69
CA GLU A 119 -11.83 0.49 -22.08
C GLU A 119 -11.45 1.95 -22.42
N THR A 120 -10.78 2.62 -21.49
CA THR A 120 -10.36 4.03 -21.61
C THR A 120 -8.85 4.16 -21.64
N ARG A 121 -8.38 5.40 -21.87
CA ARG A 121 -6.96 5.74 -21.75
C ARG A 121 -6.77 6.94 -20.83
N GLY A 122 -6.32 6.66 -19.63
CA GLY A 122 -5.94 7.60 -18.59
C GLY A 122 -4.67 8.35 -18.94
N ARG A 123 -4.43 9.42 -18.18
CA ARG A 123 -3.26 10.29 -18.35
C ARG A 123 -2.43 10.26 -17.08
N GLY A 124 -1.45 9.36 -17.02
CA GLY A 124 -0.60 9.17 -15.84
C GLY A 124 0.00 10.47 -15.29
N ASN A 125 0.55 11.34 -16.14
CA ASN A 125 1.10 12.62 -15.68
C ASN A 125 0.06 13.51 -14.97
N LYS A 126 -1.21 13.50 -15.42
CA LYS A 126 -2.27 14.26 -14.75
C LYS A 126 -2.67 13.62 -13.42
N GLU A 127 -2.63 12.30 -13.34
CA GLU A 127 -2.87 11.56 -12.10
C GLU A 127 -1.81 11.91 -11.06
N CYS A 128 -0.52 11.89 -11.44
CA CYS A 128 0.58 12.26 -10.55
C CYS A 128 0.44 13.68 -10.00
N ILE A 129 0.10 14.65 -10.85
CA ILE A 129 -0.12 16.04 -10.44
C ILE A 129 -1.35 16.14 -9.53
N GLY A 130 -2.44 15.45 -9.87
CA GLY A 130 -3.67 15.43 -9.08
C GLY A 130 -3.45 14.88 -7.68
N GLN A 131 -2.77 13.74 -7.56
CA GLN A 131 -2.42 13.13 -6.27
C GLN A 131 -1.46 13.99 -5.46
N GLY A 132 -0.45 14.58 -6.09
CA GLY A 132 0.48 15.50 -5.44
C GLY A 132 -0.25 16.72 -4.85
N LEU A 133 -1.10 17.36 -5.65
CA LEU A 133 -1.90 18.50 -5.19
C LEU A 133 -2.87 18.11 -4.07
N ALA A 134 -3.54 16.96 -4.20
CA ALA A 134 -4.44 16.44 -3.16
C ALA A 134 -3.70 16.23 -1.83
N ASN A 135 -2.49 15.66 -1.86
CA ASN A 135 -1.69 15.42 -0.67
C ASN A 135 -1.15 16.72 -0.05
N VAL A 136 -0.76 17.71 -0.86
CA VAL A 136 -0.35 19.04 -0.36
C VAL A 136 -1.52 19.73 0.34
N VAL A 137 -2.69 19.78 -0.30
CA VAL A 137 -3.90 20.38 0.29
C VAL A 137 -4.26 19.63 1.57
N ASN A 138 -4.33 18.31 1.53
CA ASN A 138 -4.65 17.48 2.71
C ASN A 138 -3.67 17.70 3.87
N GLY A 139 -2.38 17.90 3.59
CA GLY A 139 -1.38 18.23 4.61
C GLY A 139 -1.68 19.56 5.34
N PHE A 140 -2.15 20.59 4.63
CA PHE A 140 -2.63 21.83 5.25
C PHE A 140 -3.91 21.68 6.06
N PHE A 141 -4.61 20.55 5.97
CA PHE A 141 -5.76 20.21 6.80
C PHE A 141 -5.41 19.18 7.89
N GLY A 142 -4.11 18.92 8.11
CA GLY A 142 -3.63 17.96 9.12
C GLY A 142 -3.87 16.49 8.77
N GLY A 143 -4.20 16.19 7.51
CA GLY A 143 -4.46 14.83 7.04
C GLY A 143 -3.20 14.03 6.73
N MET A 144 -3.33 12.70 6.79
CA MET A 144 -2.27 11.76 6.38
C MET A 144 -2.19 11.65 4.86
N GLY A 145 -0.99 11.51 4.31
CA GLY A 145 -0.78 11.29 2.87
C GLY A 145 -1.56 10.06 2.35
N GLY A 146 -2.16 10.21 1.17
CA GLY A 146 -2.96 9.17 0.52
C GLY A 146 -2.50 8.84 -0.89
N CYS A 147 -3.03 7.73 -1.40
CA CYS A 147 -2.86 7.27 -2.77
C CYS A 147 -4.13 6.58 -3.25
N ALA A 148 -4.17 6.21 -4.54
CA ALA A 148 -5.26 5.39 -5.04
C ALA A 148 -5.22 4.01 -4.37
N MET A 149 -6.39 3.40 -4.20
CA MET A 149 -6.52 2.06 -3.64
C MET A 149 -7.18 1.15 -4.66
N ILE A 150 -6.43 0.20 -5.21
CA ILE A 150 -6.91 -0.75 -6.22
C ILE A 150 -8.21 -1.41 -5.78
N GLY A 151 -8.25 -1.98 -4.58
CA GLY A 151 -9.43 -2.68 -4.07
C GLY A 151 -10.71 -1.84 -4.06
N GLN A 152 -10.63 -0.59 -3.60
CA GLN A 152 -11.81 0.30 -3.54
C GLN A 152 -12.21 0.82 -4.92
N SER A 153 -11.25 1.12 -5.80
CA SER A 153 -11.53 1.48 -7.19
C SER A 153 -12.27 0.35 -7.92
N MET A 154 -11.83 -0.90 -7.72
CA MET A 154 -12.46 -2.08 -8.31
C MET A 154 -13.88 -2.29 -7.81
N ILE A 155 -14.12 -2.14 -6.50
CA ILE A 155 -15.47 -2.24 -5.92
C ILE A 155 -16.37 -1.14 -6.49
N ASN A 156 -15.86 0.08 -6.59
CA ASN A 156 -16.62 1.23 -7.09
C ASN A 156 -17.02 1.06 -8.57
N ILE A 157 -16.10 0.62 -9.42
CA ILE A 157 -16.37 0.36 -10.85
C ILE A 157 -17.36 -0.79 -11.03
N ARG A 158 -17.21 -1.87 -10.25
CA ARG A 158 -18.18 -2.98 -10.26
C ARG A 158 -19.56 -2.55 -9.76
N GLY A 159 -19.61 -1.56 -8.87
CA GLY A 159 -20.84 -0.89 -8.43
C GLY A 159 -21.42 0.09 -9.46
N GLY A 160 -20.80 0.26 -10.63
CA GLY A 160 -21.26 1.14 -11.71
C GLY A 160 -20.67 2.56 -11.67
N GLY A 161 -19.83 2.88 -10.68
CA GLY A 161 -19.16 4.18 -10.56
C GLY A 161 -18.06 4.34 -11.61
N ARG A 162 -18.28 5.19 -12.62
CA ARG A 162 -17.30 5.48 -13.69
C ARG A 162 -16.87 6.95 -13.79
N GLY A 163 -17.58 7.85 -13.12
CA GLY A 163 -17.33 9.30 -13.18
C GLY A 163 -16.64 9.85 -11.94
N ARG A 164 -16.04 11.04 -12.05
CA ARG A 164 -15.40 11.75 -10.93
C ARG A 164 -16.35 12.05 -9.77
N LEU A 165 -17.64 12.23 -10.08
CA LEU A 165 -18.69 12.42 -9.09
C LEU A 165 -18.79 11.25 -8.12
N SER A 166 -18.55 10.01 -8.58
CA SER A 166 -18.58 8.83 -7.72
C SER A 166 -17.54 8.90 -6.60
N GLY A 167 -16.31 9.34 -6.92
CA GLY A 167 -15.27 9.58 -5.92
C GLY A 167 -15.63 10.72 -4.95
N MET A 168 -16.19 11.82 -5.46
CA MET A 168 -16.64 12.94 -4.63
C MET A 168 -17.75 12.53 -3.67
N THR A 169 -18.74 11.76 -4.14
CA THR A 169 -19.82 11.24 -3.31
C THR A 169 -19.26 10.32 -2.22
N SER A 170 -18.32 9.43 -2.54
CA SER A 170 -17.67 8.57 -1.55
C SER A 170 -16.99 9.39 -0.44
N ALA A 171 -16.23 10.43 -0.81
CA ALA A 171 -15.56 11.30 0.16
C ALA A 171 -16.54 12.09 1.03
N ILE A 172 -17.62 12.64 0.45
CA ILE A 172 -18.65 13.39 1.19
C ILE A 172 -19.44 12.46 2.12
N CYS A 173 -19.79 11.26 1.66
CA CYS A 173 -20.46 10.26 2.49
C CYS A 173 -19.57 9.80 3.65
N LEU A 174 -18.27 9.58 3.40
CA LEU A 174 -17.31 9.25 4.45
C LEU A 174 -17.18 10.40 5.47
N LEU A 175 -17.07 11.64 5.02
CA LEU A 175 -17.04 12.81 5.89
C LEU A 175 -18.31 12.90 6.74
N GLY A 176 -19.49 12.71 6.12
CA GLY A 176 -20.76 12.67 6.85
C GLY A 176 -20.81 11.55 7.90
N PHE A 177 -20.30 10.36 7.56
CA PHE A 177 -20.25 9.25 8.50
C PHE A 177 -19.32 9.53 9.69
N VAL A 178 -18.19 10.21 9.47
CA VAL A 178 -17.27 10.57 10.56
C VAL A 178 -17.85 11.68 11.44
N LEU A 179 -18.48 12.71 10.85
CA LEU A 179 -19.06 13.82 11.60
C LEU A 179 -20.28 13.42 12.44
N PHE A 180 -21.18 12.63 11.87
CA PHE A 180 -22.46 12.28 12.52
C PHE A 180 -22.48 10.88 13.15
N GLY A 181 -21.60 9.99 12.69
CA GLY A 181 -21.53 8.59 13.13
C GLY A 181 -20.57 8.33 14.30
N ALA A 182 -19.91 9.36 14.84
CA ALA A 182 -18.92 9.23 15.92
C ALA A 182 -19.42 8.39 17.11
N ALA A 183 -20.65 8.66 17.60
CA ALA A 183 -21.25 7.91 18.71
C ALA A 183 -21.48 6.42 18.42
N LEU A 184 -21.55 6.05 17.14
CA LEU A 184 -21.66 4.65 16.70
C LEU A 184 -20.27 4.04 16.51
N ILE A 185 -19.34 4.77 15.91
CA ILE A 185 -17.95 4.35 15.67
C ILE A 185 -17.23 4.07 16.99
N GLU A 186 -17.42 4.92 18.00
CA GLU A 186 -16.83 4.77 19.33
C GLU A 186 -17.17 3.43 19.99
N LYS A 187 -18.37 2.90 19.71
CA LYS A 187 -18.88 1.65 20.30
C LYS A 187 -18.42 0.40 19.56
N VAL A 188 -17.75 0.54 18.42
CA VAL A 188 -17.28 -0.60 17.63
C VAL A 188 -16.22 -1.37 18.43
N PRO A 189 -16.37 -2.69 18.62
CA PRO A 189 -15.35 -3.50 19.28
C PRO A 189 -14.05 -3.54 18.49
N LEU A 190 -12.91 -3.43 19.17
CA LEU A 190 -11.58 -3.58 18.55
C LEU A 190 -11.41 -4.94 17.90
N ALA A 191 -12.01 -5.99 18.49
CA ALA A 191 -11.99 -7.33 17.93
C ALA A 191 -12.56 -7.39 16.50
N ALA A 192 -13.61 -6.60 16.20
CA ALA A 192 -14.18 -6.54 14.87
C ALA A 192 -13.21 -5.92 13.87
N LEU A 193 -12.57 -4.80 14.24
CA LEU A 193 -11.59 -4.14 13.37
C LEU A 193 -10.36 -5.03 13.13
N VAL A 194 -9.86 -5.70 14.17
CA VAL A 194 -8.76 -6.66 14.06
C VAL A 194 -9.12 -7.82 13.13
N GLY A 195 -10.33 -8.39 13.26
CA GLY A 195 -10.81 -9.44 12.36
C GLY A 195 -10.91 -8.99 10.90
N VAL A 196 -11.38 -7.77 10.65
CA VAL A 196 -11.38 -7.18 9.30
C VAL A 196 -9.95 -7.00 8.79
N MET A 197 -9.01 -6.52 9.61
CA MET A 197 -7.61 -6.37 9.21
C MET A 197 -6.95 -7.70 8.87
N PHE A 198 -7.24 -8.78 9.62
CA PHE A 198 -6.79 -10.12 9.23
C PHE A 198 -7.32 -10.55 7.86
N MET A 199 -8.60 -10.32 7.58
CA MET A 199 -9.17 -10.62 6.27
C MET A 199 -8.51 -9.81 5.15
N VAL A 200 -8.20 -8.53 5.40
CA VAL A 200 -7.47 -7.69 4.45
C VAL A 200 -6.06 -8.22 4.22
N VAL A 201 -5.30 -8.55 5.27
CA VAL A 201 -3.93 -9.10 5.15
C VAL A 201 -3.90 -10.40 4.35
N ILE A 202 -4.84 -11.32 4.63
CA ILE A 202 -4.95 -12.59 3.90
C ILE A 202 -5.27 -12.34 2.40
N GLY A 203 -6.08 -11.32 2.11
CA GLY A 203 -6.46 -10.95 0.75
C GLY A 203 -5.38 -10.20 -0.02
N THR A 204 -4.54 -9.40 0.65
CA THR A 204 -3.45 -8.65 0.04
C THR A 204 -2.20 -9.52 -0.19
N PHE A 205 -2.03 -10.60 0.58
CA PHE A 205 -0.88 -11.48 0.41
C PHE A 205 -0.95 -12.25 -0.90
N GLU A 206 0.06 -12.09 -1.76
CA GLU A 206 0.13 -12.79 -3.05
C GLU A 206 0.67 -14.22 -2.88
N TRP A 207 -0.22 -15.13 -2.48
CA TRP A 207 0.10 -16.54 -2.18
C TRP A 207 0.81 -17.28 -3.33
N SER A 208 0.63 -16.84 -4.57
CA SER A 208 1.33 -17.43 -5.72
C SER A 208 2.85 -17.20 -5.68
N SER A 209 3.32 -16.14 -5.02
CA SER A 209 4.73 -15.78 -4.91
C SER A 209 5.57 -16.90 -4.31
N LEU A 210 5.03 -17.64 -3.33
CA LEU A 210 5.70 -18.77 -2.70
C LEU A 210 5.96 -19.93 -3.68
N ARG A 211 5.09 -20.11 -4.68
CA ARG A 211 5.27 -21.13 -5.73
C ARG A 211 6.22 -20.67 -6.84
N LEU A 212 6.49 -19.38 -6.93
CA LEU A 212 7.37 -18.78 -7.94
C LEU A 212 8.85 -18.77 -7.53
N VAL A 213 9.18 -19.07 -6.27
CA VAL A 213 10.55 -19.07 -5.72
C VAL A 213 11.54 -19.84 -6.59
N ASN A 214 11.13 -20.98 -7.18
CA ASN A 214 11.97 -21.81 -8.05
C ASN A 214 11.84 -21.49 -9.55
N LYS A 215 11.06 -20.48 -9.93
CA LYS A 215 10.74 -20.12 -11.32
C LYS A 215 11.27 -18.75 -11.75
N ILE A 216 11.83 -17.97 -10.82
CA ILE A 216 12.34 -16.62 -11.07
C ILE A 216 13.87 -16.57 -11.00
N PRO A 217 14.52 -15.55 -11.62
CA PRO A 217 15.94 -15.32 -11.47
C PRO A 217 16.36 -15.24 -9.99
N ARG A 218 17.56 -15.76 -9.68
CA ARG A 218 18.08 -15.73 -8.31
C ARG A 218 18.28 -14.31 -7.79
N SER A 219 18.58 -13.36 -8.68
CA SER A 219 18.68 -11.93 -8.38
C SER A 219 17.36 -11.37 -7.85
N ASP A 220 16.26 -11.63 -8.54
CA ASP A 220 14.92 -11.18 -8.13
C ASP A 220 14.48 -11.83 -6.82
N LEU A 221 14.77 -13.12 -6.63
CA LEU A 221 14.48 -13.82 -5.38
C LEU A 221 15.25 -13.21 -4.20
N LEU A 222 16.53 -12.86 -4.39
CA LEU A 222 17.34 -12.20 -3.37
C LEU A 222 16.71 -10.87 -2.97
N VAL A 223 16.30 -10.04 -3.94
CA VAL A 223 15.64 -8.76 -3.67
C VAL A 223 14.37 -8.96 -2.83
N ILE A 224 13.51 -9.91 -3.21
CA ILE A 224 12.27 -10.21 -2.48
C ILE A 224 12.56 -10.61 -1.03
N VAL A 225 13.50 -11.54 -0.82
CA VAL A 225 13.84 -12.04 0.52
C VAL A 225 14.43 -10.94 1.39
N VAL A 226 15.36 -10.14 0.84
CA VAL A 226 16.01 -9.06 1.58
C VAL A 226 15.01 -7.97 1.95
N VAL A 227 14.24 -7.45 0.98
CA VAL A 227 13.23 -6.41 1.25
C VAL A 227 12.21 -6.91 2.27
N SER A 228 11.70 -8.14 2.10
CA SER A 228 10.72 -8.70 3.03
C SER A 228 11.28 -8.86 4.45
N SER A 229 12.52 -9.32 4.58
CA SER A 229 13.18 -9.49 5.88
C SER A 229 13.45 -8.15 6.57
N VAL A 230 13.92 -7.14 5.82
CA VAL A 230 14.19 -5.80 6.34
C VAL A 230 12.89 -5.10 6.77
N THR A 231 11.79 -5.27 6.02
CA THR A 231 10.48 -4.69 6.38
C THR A 231 9.99 -5.22 7.73
N VAL A 232 10.18 -6.52 8.01
CA VAL A 232 9.75 -7.13 9.28
C VAL A 232 10.69 -6.77 10.43
N ALA A 233 12.00 -6.67 10.18
CA ALA A 233 12.99 -6.45 11.22
C ALA A 233 13.19 -4.97 11.61
N ILE A 234 12.99 -4.04 10.67
CA ILE A 234 13.34 -2.63 10.85
C ILE A 234 12.14 -1.74 10.53
N ASP A 235 11.94 -1.43 9.25
CA ASP A 235 10.90 -0.52 8.77
C ASP A 235 10.73 -0.64 7.24
N LEU A 236 9.54 -0.33 6.76
CA LEU A 236 9.20 -0.36 5.34
C LEU A 236 10.05 0.63 4.51
N ALA A 237 10.32 1.83 5.03
CA ALA A 237 11.06 2.86 4.30
C ALA A 237 12.50 2.41 4.00
N ILE A 238 13.17 1.85 5.01
CA ILE A 238 14.53 1.33 4.87
C ILE A 238 14.55 0.12 3.92
N ALA A 239 13.54 -0.76 4.02
CA ALA A 239 13.42 -1.92 3.14
C ALA A 239 13.30 -1.51 1.66
N VAL A 240 12.46 -0.52 1.34
CA VAL A 240 12.31 -0.01 -0.03
C VAL A 240 13.61 0.61 -0.52
N PHE A 241 14.30 1.41 0.31
CA PHE A 241 15.57 2.03 -0.06
C PHE A 241 16.65 0.99 -0.40
N VAL A 242 16.82 -0.02 0.47
CA VAL A 242 17.76 -1.13 0.24
C VAL A 242 17.37 -1.91 -1.03
N GLY A 243 16.08 -2.18 -1.22
CA GLY A 243 15.56 -2.84 -2.42
C GLY A 243 15.91 -2.11 -3.70
N ILE A 244 15.75 -0.77 -3.73
CA ILE A 244 16.10 0.06 -4.89
C ILE A 244 17.60 -0.04 -5.20
N ILE A 245 18.47 0.02 -4.19
CA ILE A 245 19.93 -0.08 -4.38
C ILE A 245 20.29 -1.45 -4.96
N ILE A 246 19.78 -2.53 -4.37
CA ILE A 246 20.10 -3.89 -4.85
C ILE A 246 19.59 -4.06 -6.28
N SER A 247 18.35 -3.67 -6.58
CA SER A 247 17.79 -3.74 -7.93
C SER A 247 18.59 -2.93 -8.95
N ALA A 248 19.04 -1.72 -8.60
CA ALA A 248 19.88 -0.90 -9.47
C ALA A 248 21.25 -1.56 -9.74
N LEU A 249 21.88 -2.16 -8.73
CA LEU A 249 23.14 -2.89 -8.88
C LEU A 249 22.99 -4.14 -9.73
N VAL A 250 21.93 -4.93 -9.50
CA VAL A 250 21.60 -6.11 -10.30
C VAL A 250 21.38 -5.71 -11.76
N PHE A 251 20.58 -4.66 -12.00
CA PHE A 251 20.31 -4.16 -13.35
C PHE A 251 21.59 -3.72 -14.07
N ALA A 252 22.45 -2.96 -13.40
CA ALA A 252 23.72 -2.52 -13.95
C ALA A 252 24.65 -3.70 -14.27
N TRP A 253 24.65 -4.74 -13.43
CA TRP A 253 25.46 -5.93 -13.63
C TRP A 253 24.96 -6.79 -14.81
N GLU A 254 23.66 -7.02 -14.92
CA GLU A 254 23.08 -7.79 -16.02
C GLU A 254 23.28 -7.10 -17.37
N HIS A 255 23.04 -5.79 -17.45
CA HIS A 255 23.26 -5.02 -18.68
C HIS A 255 24.74 -4.87 -19.04
N GLY A 256 25.63 -4.85 -18.05
CA GLY A 256 27.08 -4.82 -18.26
C GLY A 256 27.61 -6.06 -18.99
N LYS A 257 26.91 -7.20 -18.90
CA LYS A 257 27.28 -8.47 -19.53
C LYS A 257 26.70 -8.68 -20.94
N MET A 258 25.81 -7.81 -21.39
CA MET A 258 25.12 -7.98 -22.69
C MET A 258 25.90 -7.44 -23.89
N ILE A 259 27.14 -6.96 -23.71
CA ILE A 259 27.95 -6.49 -24.83
C ILE A 259 28.49 -7.68 -25.65
N GLN A 260 28.24 -7.64 -26.96
CA GLN A 260 28.67 -8.64 -27.92
C GLN A 260 29.43 -7.97 -29.07
N ALA A 261 30.35 -8.70 -29.70
CA ALA A 261 31.04 -8.25 -30.91
C ALA A 261 30.85 -9.27 -32.04
N GLU A 262 30.34 -8.81 -33.18
CA GLU A 262 30.30 -9.59 -34.42
C GLU A 262 31.61 -9.36 -35.20
N LYS A 263 32.39 -10.43 -35.40
CA LYS A 263 33.65 -10.38 -36.16
C LYS A 263 33.39 -10.64 -37.64
N LYS A 264 33.76 -9.71 -38.51
CA LYS A 264 33.76 -9.89 -39.98
C LYS A 264 35.17 -9.69 -40.54
N GLU A 265 35.68 -10.71 -41.23
CA GLU A 265 36.95 -10.62 -41.95
C GLU A 265 36.71 -10.26 -43.41
N ASN A 266 37.35 -9.19 -43.89
CA ASN A 266 37.23 -8.76 -45.28
C ASN A 266 38.58 -8.25 -45.80
N LYS A 267 39.12 -8.90 -46.85
CA LYS A 267 40.35 -8.49 -47.55
C LYS A 267 41.53 -8.12 -46.62
N GLY A 268 41.83 -8.96 -45.63
CA GLY A 268 42.95 -8.74 -44.69
C GLY A 268 42.69 -7.71 -43.59
N ARG A 269 41.46 -7.23 -43.43
CA ARG A 269 41.03 -6.40 -42.29
C ARG A 269 39.95 -7.12 -41.49
N THR A 270 40.11 -7.12 -40.17
CA THR A 270 39.09 -7.61 -39.23
C THR A 270 38.27 -6.43 -38.73
N VAL A 271 36.96 -6.47 -38.96
CA VAL A 271 36.01 -5.46 -38.48
C VAL A 271 35.16 -6.08 -37.38
N TYR A 272 35.17 -5.47 -36.19
CA TYR A 272 34.32 -5.85 -35.08
C TYR A 272 33.12 -4.90 -35.02
N SER A 273 31.89 -5.43 -35.13
CA SER A 273 30.66 -4.67 -34.93
C SER A 273 30.13 -4.95 -33.53
N LEU A 274 30.09 -3.93 -32.68
CA LEU A 274 29.64 -4.06 -31.29
C LEU A 274 28.13 -3.90 -31.21
N CYS A 275 27.48 -4.83 -30.51
CA CYS A 275 26.07 -4.77 -30.17
C CYS A 275 25.91 -4.81 -28.64
N GLY A 276 25.28 -3.78 -28.08
CA GLY A 276 25.00 -3.69 -26.64
C GLY A 276 25.44 -2.37 -26.01
N PRO A 277 25.08 -2.14 -24.74
CA PRO A 277 25.40 -0.91 -24.03
C PRO A 277 26.88 -0.85 -23.60
N LEU A 278 27.59 0.20 -24.03
CA LEU A 278 28.97 0.47 -23.62
C LEU A 278 28.99 1.51 -22.49
N PHE A 279 29.33 1.09 -21.28
CA PHE A 279 29.45 1.95 -20.09
C PHE A 279 30.47 1.34 -19.12
N PHE A 280 30.73 2.01 -18.00
CA PHE A 280 31.79 1.61 -17.05
C PHE A 280 31.67 0.14 -16.59
N GLY A 281 30.45 -0.37 -16.39
CA GLY A 281 30.21 -1.75 -15.97
C GLY A 281 30.49 -2.81 -17.04
N SER A 282 30.54 -2.45 -18.32
CA SER A 282 30.81 -3.39 -19.42
C SER A 282 32.27 -3.46 -19.85
N VAL A 283 33.19 -2.74 -19.19
CA VAL A 283 34.62 -2.68 -19.58
C VAL A 283 35.31 -4.05 -19.54
N SER A 284 35.01 -4.90 -18.55
CA SER A 284 35.62 -6.24 -18.50
C SER A 284 35.11 -7.11 -19.65
N ALA A 285 33.79 -7.19 -19.81
CA ALA A 285 33.16 -7.95 -20.90
C ALA A 285 33.60 -7.42 -22.28
N PHE A 286 33.76 -6.11 -22.42
CA PHE A 286 34.28 -5.48 -23.62
C PHE A 286 35.71 -5.91 -23.93
N LYS A 287 36.60 -5.94 -22.94
CA LYS A 287 37.99 -6.39 -23.14
C LYS A 287 38.05 -7.86 -23.55
N ASP A 288 37.21 -8.70 -22.95
CA ASP A 288 37.15 -10.13 -23.26
C ASP A 288 36.68 -10.42 -24.70
N LEU A 289 36.00 -9.47 -25.36
CA LEU A 289 35.58 -9.59 -26.76
C LEU A 289 36.73 -9.45 -27.78
N PHE A 290 37.87 -8.89 -27.36
CA PHE A 290 39.02 -8.67 -28.24
C PHE A 290 40.18 -9.54 -27.77
N ASP A 291 40.51 -10.57 -28.55
CA ASP A 291 41.71 -11.38 -28.33
C ASP A 291 42.92 -10.58 -28.85
N PHE A 292 43.59 -9.86 -27.94
CA PHE A 292 44.84 -9.17 -28.23
C PHE A 292 46.00 -10.17 -28.16
N LYS A 293 46.11 -11.02 -29.19
CA LYS A 293 47.35 -11.73 -29.51
C LYS A 293 47.95 -11.20 -30.80
#